data_AF-A0A964Q5V4-F1
#
_entry.id   AF-A0A964Q5V4-F1
#
_cell.length_a   1.000
_cell.length_b   1.000
_cell.length_c   1.000
_cell.angle_alpha   90.00
_cell.angle_beta   90.00
_cell.angle_gamma   90.00
#
_symmetry.space_group_name_H-M   'P 1'
#
loop_
_entity.id
_entity.type
_entity.pdbx_description
1 polymer ?
#
loop_
_entity_poly.entity_id
_entity_poly.type
_entity_poly.pdbx_seq_one_letter_code
_entity_poly.pdbx_strand_id
1 'polypeptide(L)'
;MRTSALALALISFSLLGCSGNPGGVGPGMEAQEALMKDAGDLLRCGTGNHAKLADLAPFEANFPKAFQALKSGDIVVNWGTAMLGEGESAKAPQAIIAHDKEAQASGGWVMFTNGTAKKVTAAEFSTFNKK
;
A
#
# COMPACT_ATOMS: atom_id res chain seq x y z
N MET A 1 19.48 61.97 19.82
CA MET A 1 18.35 61.51 18.96
C MET A 1 18.96 60.86 17.72
N ARG A 2 18.67 59.65 17.25
CA ARG A 2 17.72 58.59 17.58
C ARG A 2 18.19 57.32 16.81
N THR A 3 18.36 56.21 17.53
CA THR A 3 18.01 54.80 17.20
C THR A 3 18.46 54.21 15.85
N SER A 4 19.51 53.37 15.81
CA SER A 4 19.46 51.89 15.89
C SER A 4 18.43 51.23 14.95
N ALA A 5 18.92 50.72 13.81
CA ALA A 5 18.16 49.85 12.92
C ALA A 5 18.25 48.41 13.44
N LEU A 6 17.12 47.93 13.97
CA LEU A 6 16.91 46.57 14.44
C LEU A 6 16.94 45.60 13.25
N ALA A 7 17.90 44.68 13.21
CA ALA A 7 17.90 43.56 12.30
C ALA A 7 16.80 42.57 12.74
N LEU A 8 15.76 42.43 11.92
CA LEU A 8 14.66 41.50 12.16
C LEU A 8 15.16 40.08 11.84
N ALA A 9 15.36 39.28 12.88
CA ALA A 9 15.74 37.88 12.78
C ALA A 9 14.63 37.06 12.10
N LEU A 10 14.94 36.46 10.95
CA LEU A 10 14.12 35.41 10.33
C LEU A 10 14.19 34.16 11.21
N ILE A 11 13.16 33.94 12.02
CA ILE A 11 12.95 32.69 12.76
C ILE A 11 12.34 31.69 11.78
N SER A 12 13.21 30.87 11.17
CA SER A 12 12.82 29.68 10.43
C SER A 12 12.21 28.67 11.40
N PHE A 13 10.87 28.63 11.44
CA PHE A 13 10.10 27.60 12.13
C PHE A 13 10.20 26.29 11.33
N SER A 14 11.30 25.57 11.53
CA SER A 14 11.42 24.19 11.07
C SER A 14 10.49 23.33 11.91
N LEU A 15 9.28 23.08 11.40
CA LEU A 15 8.40 22.01 11.86
C LEU A 15 9.11 20.67 11.61
N LEU A 16 9.96 20.26 12.57
CA LEU A 16 10.39 18.88 12.74
C LEU A 16 9.18 18.07 13.21
N GLY A 17 8.28 17.79 12.28
CA GLY A 17 7.28 16.74 12.40
C GLY A 17 7.97 15.39 12.27
N CYS A 18 8.62 14.92 13.33
CA CYS A 18 8.94 13.51 13.50
C CYS A 18 7.61 12.74 13.68
N SER A 19 6.98 12.37 12.56
CA SER A 19 5.92 11.36 12.57
C SER A 19 6.59 9.99 12.68
N GLY A 20 6.40 9.34 13.83
CA GLY A 20 7.05 8.09 14.20
C GLY A 20 6.76 6.97 13.19
N ASN A 21 7.84 6.29 12.77
CA ASN A 21 7.74 5.09 11.95
C ASN A 21 8.12 3.85 12.79
N PRO A 22 7.17 3.15 13.42
CA PRO A 22 7.39 1.78 13.85
C PRO A 22 7.07 0.87 12.65
N GLY A 23 8.10 0.51 11.88
CA GLY A 23 7.97 -0.30 10.67
C GLY A 23 8.88 0.23 9.56
N GLY A 24 10.20 0.15 9.76
CA GLY A 24 11.19 0.60 8.80
C GLY A 24 11.15 -0.26 7.54
N VAL A 25 10.64 0.31 6.46
CA VAL A 25 10.87 -0.20 5.11
C VAL A 25 12.38 -0.29 4.88
N GLY A 26 12.87 -1.40 4.33
CA GLY A 26 14.30 -1.55 4.03
C GLY A 26 14.79 -0.38 3.16
N PRO A 27 16.08 -0.01 3.25
CA PRO A 27 16.61 1.11 2.47
C PRO A 27 16.35 0.88 0.97
N GLY A 28 15.68 1.85 0.34
CA GLY A 28 15.40 1.85 -1.11
C GLY A 28 13.98 1.43 -1.52
N MET A 29 13.11 1.05 -0.59
CA MET A 29 11.70 0.72 -0.91
C MET A 29 10.81 1.97 -0.88
N GLU A 30 9.98 2.15 -1.91
CA GLU A 30 8.97 3.21 -1.93
C GLU A 30 7.91 2.97 -0.85
N ALA A 31 7.41 4.03 -0.21
CA ALA A 31 6.40 3.92 0.84
C ALA A 31 5.11 3.21 0.34
N GLN A 32 4.73 3.42 -0.92
CA GLN A 32 3.56 2.78 -1.51
C GLN A 32 3.80 1.29 -1.80
N GLU A 33 5.03 0.91 -2.20
CA GLU A 33 5.40 -0.50 -2.34
C GLU A 33 5.28 -1.23 -1.00
N ALA A 34 5.79 -0.63 0.07
CA ALA A 34 5.70 -1.19 1.40
C ALA A 34 4.26 -1.33 1.88
N LEU A 35 3.42 -0.31 1.67
CA LEU A 35 2.01 -0.37 2.02
C LEU A 35 1.28 -1.47 1.24
N MET A 36 1.60 -1.64 -0.04
CA MET A 36 1.05 -2.71 -0.88
C MET A 36 1.50 -4.09 -0.40
N LYS A 37 2.75 -4.24 0.05
CA LYS A 37 3.26 -5.48 0.66
C LYS A 37 2.58 -5.80 1.98
N ASP A 38 2.43 -4.83 2.88
CA ASP A 38 1.69 -4.98 4.13
C ASP A 38 0.23 -5.39 3.86
N ALA A 39 -0.40 -4.83 2.82
CA ALA A 39 -1.74 -5.22 2.40
C ALA A 39 -1.80 -6.65 1.87
N GLY A 40 -0.79 -7.08 1.12
CA GLY A 40 -0.65 -8.48 0.71
C GLY A 40 -0.53 -9.42 1.91
N ASP A 41 0.33 -9.09 2.88
CA ASP A 41 0.53 -9.91 4.07
C ASP A 41 -0.73 -9.97 4.93
N LEU A 42 -1.46 -8.86 5.05
CA LEU A 42 -2.78 -8.83 5.67
C LEU A 42 -3.78 -9.74 4.95
N LEU A 43 -3.83 -9.72 3.61
CA LEU A 43 -4.69 -10.59 2.80
C LEU A 43 -4.28 -12.07 2.83
N ARG A 44 -3.06 -12.38 3.30
CA ARG A 44 -2.58 -13.74 3.51
C ARG A 44 -2.87 -14.24 4.93
N CYS A 45 -3.26 -13.35 5.85
CA CYS A 45 -3.52 -13.73 7.23
C CYS A 45 -4.85 -14.49 7.36
N GLY A 46 -4.81 -15.65 8.01
CA GLY A 46 -5.98 -16.51 8.20
C GLY A 46 -6.01 -17.68 7.21
N THR A 47 -7.16 -18.35 7.10
CA THR A 47 -7.37 -19.49 6.20
C THR A 47 -8.46 -19.16 5.18
N GLY A 48 -8.12 -19.21 3.90
CA GLY A 48 -9.07 -19.07 2.79
C GLY A 48 -9.16 -17.67 2.17
N ASN A 49 -10.13 -17.50 1.27
CA ASN A 49 -10.33 -16.26 0.53
C ASN A 49 -11.18 -15.28 1.36
N HIS A 50 -10.62 -14.13 1.70
CA HIS A 50 -11.42 -13.05 2.29
C HIS A 50 -12.47 -12.57 1.28
N ALA A 51 -13.71 -12.46 1.74
CA ALA A 51 -14.83 -12.02 0.90
C ALA A 51 -15.12 -10.52 1.09
N LYS A 52 -14.68 -9.94 2.20
CA LYS A 52 -14.92 -8.54 2.57
C LYS A 52 -13.89 -8.04 3.58
N LEU A 53 -13.78 -6.72 3.70
CA LEU A 53 -12.89 -6.05 4.68
C LEU A 53 -13.11 -6.51 6.12
N ALA A 54 -14.36 -6.79 6.53
CA ALA A 54 -14.66 -7.22 7.89
C ALA A 54 -13.98 -8.54 8.28
N ASP A 55 -13.63 -9.39 7.29
CA ASP A 55 -12.93 -10.66 7.53
C ASP A 55 -11.47 -10.42 7.96
N LEU A 56 -10.94 -9.21 7.72
CA LEU A 56 -9.57 -8.80 8.06
C LEU A 56 -9.48 -8.09 9.41
N ALA A 57 -10.60 -7.72 10.03
CA ALA A 57 -10.63 -6.97 11.28
C ALA A 57 -9.82 -7.62 12.43
N PRO A 58 -9.81 -8.95 12.60
CA PRO A 58 -8.96 -9.60 13.61
C PRO A 58 -7.46 -9.35 13.46
N PHE A 59 -7.00 -8.94 12.27
CA PHE A 59 -5.59 -8.71 11.95
C PHE A 59 -5.21 -7.22 11.92
N GLU A 60 -6.16 -6.29 12.13
CA GLU A 60 -5.93 -4.85 12.08
C GLU A 60 -4.78 -4.40 13.00
N ALA A 61 -4.69 -4.97 14.21
CA ALA A 61 -3.64 -4.63 15.17
C ALA A 61 -2.22 -4.91 14.66
N ASN A 62 -2.06 -5.89 13.76
CA ASN A 62 -0.77 -6.26 13.17
C ASN A 62 -0.47 -5.44 11.90
N PHE A 63 -1.52 -4.97 11.21
CA PHE A 63 -1.40 -4.27 9.92
C PHE A 63 -2.25 -2.99 9.89
N PRO A 64 -2.07 -2.04 10.84
CA PRO A 64 -3.00 -0.93 11.01
C PRO A 64 -3.02 0.01 9.80
N LYS A 65 -1.85 0.23 9.15
CA LYS A 65 -1.75 1.08 7.96
C LYS A 65 -2.43 0.43 6.76
N ALA A 66 -2.17 -0.85 6.51
CA ALA A 66 -2.78 -1.57 5.39
C ALA A 66 -4.30 -1.70 5.56
N PHE A 67 -4.76 -2.09 6.75
CA PHE A 67 -6.19 -2.17 7.06
C PHE A 67 -6.89 -0.82 6.85
N GLN A 68 -6.26 0.28 7.27
CA GLN A 68 -6.80 1.62 7.03
C GLN A 68 -6.82 1.99 5.54
N ALA A 69 -5.79 1.64 4.76
CA ALA A 69 -5.76 1.90 3.32
C ALA A 69 -6.84 1.11 2.56
N LEU A 70 -7.11 -0.12 3.00
CA LEU A 70 -8.23 -0.94 2.51
C LEU A 70 -9.58 -0.32 2.88
N LYS A 71 -9.69 0.20 4.10
CA LYS A 71 -10.90 0.84 4.63
C LYS A 71 -11.21 2.18 3.95
N SER A 72 -10.20 2.99 3.64
CA SER A 72 -10.36 4.26 2.91
C SER A 72 -10.60 4.06 1.42
N GLY A 73 -10.27 2.87 0.90
CA GLY A 73 -10.30 2.57 -0.53
C GLY A 73 -9.10 3.12 -1.31
N ASP A 74 -8.03 3.53 -0.62
CA ASP A 74 -6.77 3.89 -1.30
C ASP A 74 -6.10 2.65 -1.91
N ILE A 75 -6.28 1.49 -1.25
CA ILE A 75 -6.03 0.17 -1.83
C ILE A 75 -7.37 -0.53 -2.04
N VAL A 76 -7.63 -0.94 -3.27
CA VAL A 76 -8.82 -1.67 -3.70
C VAL A 76 -8.48 -3.15 -3.82
N VAL A 77 -9.33 -4.03 -3.27
CA VAL A 77 -9.15 -5.48 -3.32
C VAL A 77 -10.13 -6.12 -4.29
N ASN A 78 -9.61 -7.03 -5.10
CA ASN A 78 -10.38 -7.95 -5.90
C ASN A 78 -10.81 -9.14 -5.02
N TRP A 79 -11.88 -8.94 -4.26
CA TRP A 79 -12.41 -9.95 -3.35
C TRP A 79 -12.76 -11.25 -4.08
N GLY A 80 -12.56 -12.39 -3.40
CA GLY A 80 -12.79 -13.73 -3.96
C GLY A 80 -11.58 -14.31 -4.68
N THR A 81 -10.54 -13.53 -4.98
CA THR A 81 -9.26 -14.02 -5.51
C THR A 81 -8.29 -14.33 -4.36
N ALA A 82 -7.81 -15.58 -4.30
CA ALA A 82 -6.86 -16.03 -3.29
C ALA A 82 -5.44 -15.50 -3.55
N MET A 83 -4.70 -15.23 -2.49
CA MET A 83 -3.24 -15.37 -2.53
C MET A 83 -2.90 -16.84 -2.82
N LEU A 84 -2.00 -17.08 -3.76
CA LEU A 84 -1.53 -18.42 -4.10
C LEU A 84 -0.29 -18.76 -3.27
N GLY A 85 -0.17 -20.04 -2.91
CA GLY A 85 1.08 -20.57 -2.36
C GLY A 85 2.20 -20.55 -3.41
N GLU A 86 3.45 -20.68 -2.98
CA GLU A 86 4.62 -20.64 -3.87
C GLU A 86 4.53 -21.69 -5.01
N GLY A 87 4.12 -22.92 -4.68
CA GLY A 87 3.99 -24.01 -5.65
C GLY A 87 2.84 -23.85 -6.65
N GLU A 88 1.77 -23.14 -6.26
CA GLU A 88 0.62 -22.85 -7.13
C GLU A 88 0.90 -21.65 -8.04
N SER A 89 1.57 -20.64 -7.49
CA SER A 89 1.97 -19.43 -8.19
C SER A 89 2.86 -19.69 -9.41
N ALA A 90 3.68 -20.75 -9.36
CA ALA A 90 4.52 -21.15 -10.48
C ALA A 90 3.75 -21.70 -11.70
N LYS A 91 2.48 -22.09 -11.50
CA LYS A 91 1.64 -22.77 -12.52
C LYS A 91 0.45 -21.92 -12.95
N ALA A 92 0.07 -20.94 -12.15
CA ALA A 92 -1.08 -20.09 -12.40
C ALA A 92 -0.69 -18.82 -13.18
N PRO A 93 -1.59 -18.30 -14.03
CA PRO A 93 -1.40 -16.96 -14.60
C PRO A 93 -1.37 -15.92 -13.48
N GLN A 94 -0.59 -14.85 -13.67
CA GLN A 94 -0.58 -13.72 -12.76
C GLN A 94 -1.92 -13.00 -12.82
N ALA A 95 -2.54 -12.79 -11.66
CA ALA A 95 -3.76 -12.01 -11.52
C ALA A 95 -3.59 -10.98 -10.40
N ILE A 96 -4.26 -9.83 -10.54
CA ILE A 96 -4.23 -8.77 -9.53
C ILE A 96 -5.20 -9.11 -8.40
N ILE A 97 -4.73 -9.07 -7.16
CA ILE A 97 -5.55 -9.26 -5.95
C ILE A 97 -5.83 -7.95 -5.22
N ALA A 98 -4.93 -6.97 -5.32
CA ALA A 98 -5.13 -5.64 -4.77
C ALA A 98 -4.41 -4.60 -5.62
N HIS A 99 -4.86 -3.36 -5.59
CA HIS A 99 -4.26 -2.28 -6.38
C HIS A 99 -4.54 -0.90 -5.82
N ASP A 100 -3.73 0.08 -6.21
CA ASP A 100 -4.02 1.49 -5.94
C ASP A 100 -5.34 1.89 -6.62
N LYS A 101 -6.11 2.77 -5.98
CA LYS A 101 -7.40 3.24 -6.54
C LYS A 101 -7.29 3.82 -7.96
N GLU A 102 -6.18 4.48 -8.27
CA GLU A 102 -5.93 5.11 -9.58
C GLU A 102 -5.32 4.15 -10.62
N ALA A 103 -5.00 2.90 -10.24
CA ALA A 103 -4.26 1.98 -11.09
C ALA A 103 -4.94 1.71 -12.43
N GLN A 104 -6.27 1.67 -12.44
CA GLN A 104 -7.05 1.49 -13.66
C GLN A 104 -6.98 2.71 -14.60
N ALA A 105 -6.93 3.93 -14.05
CA ALA A 105 -6.97 5.16 -14.83
C ALA A 105 -5.58 5.57 -15.34
N SER A 106 -4.56 5.54 -14.47
CA SER A 106 -3.23 6.06 -14.75
C SER A 106 -2.10 5.05 -14.57
N GLY A 107 -2.40 3.82 -14.15
CA GLY A 107 -1.40 2.92 -13.60
C GLY A 107 -1.10 3.24 -12.14
N GLY A 108 -0.34 2.36 -11.49
CA GLY A 108 -0.12 2.40 -10.05
C GLY A 108 0.48 1.10 -9.54
N TRP A 109 0.60 0.99 -8.23
CA TRP A 109 1.01 -0.24 -7.58
C TRP A 109 -0.11 -1.27 -7.61
N VAL A 110 0.26 -2.51 -7.89
CA VAL A 110 -0.61 -3.68 -7.83
C VAL A 110 0.06 -4.78 -7.02
N MET A 111 -0.75 -5.56 -6.32
CA MET A 111 -0.39 -6.82 -5.69
C MET A 111 -0.91 -7.96 -6.54
N PHE A 112 -0.02 -8.88 -6.92
CA PHE A 112 -0.37 -10.09 -7.65
C PHE A 112 -0.67 -11.27 -6.71
N THR A 113 -1.36 -12.27 -7.23
CA THR A 113 -1.70 -13.53 -6.53
C THR A 113 -0.48 -14.25 -5.93
N ASN A 114 0.71 -14.07 -6.50
CA ASN A 114 1.96 -14.64 -5.98
C ASN A 114 2.61 -13.82 -4.86
N GLY A 115 1.96 -12.73 -4.39
CA GLY A 115 2.50 -11.83 -3.37
C GLY A 115 3.51 -10.79 -3.88
N THR A 116 3.69 -10.67 -5.20
CA THR A 116 4.56 -9.63 -5.77
C THR A 116 3.84 -8.30 -5.87
N ALA A 117 4.40 -7.25 -5.27
CA ALA A 117 4.01 -5.86 -5.51
C ALA A 117 4.81 -5.30 -6.68
N LYS A 118 4.14 -4.66 -7.65
CA LYS A 118 4.80 -4.02 -8.80
C LYS A 118 4.02 -2.80 -9.26
N LYS A 119 4.74 -1.78 -9.74
CA LYS A 119 4.14 -0.66 -10.45
C LYS A 119 3.85 -1.04 -11.91
N VAL A 120 2.62 -0.82 -12.34
CA VAL A 120 2.16 -1.11 -13.71
C VAL A 120 1.52 0.12 -14.32
N THR A 121 1.55 0.19 -15.65
CA THR A 121 0.78 1.15 -16.44
C THR A 121 -0.71 0.78 -16.47
N ALA A 122 -1.60 1.70 -16.85
CA ALA A 122 -3.02 1.40 -17.04
C ALA A 122 -3.27 0.30 -18.11
N ALA A 123 -2.42 0.24 -19.14
CA ALA A 123 -2.48 -0.78 -20.18
C ALA A 123 -2.12 -2.18 -19.65
N GLU A 124 -1.06 -2.28 -18.84
CA GLU A 124 -0.69 -3.51 -18.14
C GLU A 124 -1.78 -3.92 -17.12
N PHE A 125 -2.31 -2.96 -16.35
CA PHE A 125 -3.40 -3.20 -15.42
C PHE A 125 -4.59 -3.88 -16.12
N SER A 126 -5.01 -3.33 -17.26
CA SER A 126 -6.12 -3.89 -18.06
C SER A 126 -5.83 -5.30 -18.60
N THR A 127 -4.54 -5.65 -18.76
CA THR A 127 -4.12 -6.99 -19.21
C THR A 127 -4.26 -8.02 -18.09
N PHE A 128 -3.87 -7.65 -16.86
CA PHE A 128 -3.88 -8.55 -15.70
C PHE A 128 -5.20 -8.57 -14.91
N ASN A 129 -6.03 -7.53 -15.04
CA ASN A 129 -7.31 -7.41 -14.31
C ASN A 129 -8.52 -7.90 -15.13
N LYS A 130 -8.33 -8.90 -15.98
CA LYS A 130 -9.43 -9.50 -16.76
C LYS A 130 -10.18 -10.48 -15.85
N LYS A 131 -11.43 -10.14 -15.53
CA LYS A 131 -12.36 -11.04 -14.84
C LYS A 131 -12.82 -12.17 -15.76
#